data_AF-A0A3G6MZU5-F1
#
_entry.id   AF-A0A3G6MZU5-F1
#
_cell.length_a   1.000
_cell.length_b   1.000
_cell.length_c   1.000
_cell.angle_alpha   90.00
_cell.angle_beta   90.00
_cell.angle_gamma   90.00
#
_symmetry.space_group_name_H-M   'P 1'
#
loop_
_entity.id
_entity.type
_entity.pdbx_description
1 polymer ?
#
loop_
_entity_poly.entity_id
_entity_poly.type
_entity_poly.pdbx_seq_one_letter_code
_entity_poly.pdbx_strand_id
1 'polypeptide(L)'
;MEVKEFTSKEVQDMFIGHVASMLEYWNSQEIDAKSKLQGFATSILVAIDGCTNLPKFILAPNPGSEDKIYNMENGDDYYPENNETLIKGDISGNLHECFSHKLKK
;
A
#
# COMPACT_ATOMS: atom_id res chain seq x y z
N MET A 1 12.74 26.31 12.53
CA MET A 1 11.92 25.62 11.51
C MET A 1 10.47 25.90 11.85
N GLU A 2 9.73 26.51 10.93
CA GLU A 2 8.28 26.63 11.09
C GLU A 2 7.62 25.27 10.84
N VAL A 3 6.63 24.94 11.66
CA VAL A 3 5.84 23.71 11.53
C VAL A 3 4.79 23.95 10.45
N LYS A 4 4.75 23.08 9.44
CA LYS A 4 3.75 23.12 8.36
C LYS A 4 3.23 21.72 8.05
N GLU A 5 2.02 21.66 7.52
CA GLU A 5 1.49 20.42 6.93
C GLU A 5 2.26 20.06 5.66
N PHE A 6 2.47 18.76 5.43
CA PHE A 6 3.05 18.29 4.18
C PHE A 6 1.99 18.36 3.07
N THR A 7 2.39 18.88 1.92
CA THR A 7 1.55 18.83 0.72
C THR A 7 1.46 17.41 0.17
N SER A 8 0.43 17.09 -0.61
CA SER A 8 0.29 15.78 -1.24
C SER A 8 1.50 15.41 -2.11
N LYS A 9 2.10 16.40 -2.77
CA LYS A 9 3.32 16.21 -3.58
C LYS A 9 4.52 15.82 -2.72
N GLU A 10 4.73 16.50 -1.58
CA GLU A 10 5.81 16.14 -0.64
C GLU A 10 5.62 14.72 -0.09
N VAL A 11 4.40 14.35 0.30
CA VAL A 11 4.09 12.99 0.78
C VAL A 11 4.33 11.94 -0.31
N GLN A 12 3.92 12.23 -1.55
CA GLN A 12 4.19 11.37 -2.70
C GLN A 12 5.70 11.20 -2.93
N ASP A 13 6.46 12.29 -2.91
CA ASP A 13 7.91 12.25 -3.13
C ASP A 13 8.63 11.46 -2.03
N MET A 14 8.18 11.58 -0.77
CA MET A 14 8.69 10.76 0.33
C MET A 14 8.39 9.27 0.14
N PHE A 15 7.15 8.92 -0.26
CA PHE A 15 6.77 7.53 -0.50
C PHE A 15 7.55 6.92 -1.67
N ILE A 16 7.63 7.61 -2.81
CA ILE A 16 8.39 7.15 -3.98
C ILE A 16 9.89 7.09 -3.68
N GLY A 17 10.43 8.06 -2.93
CA GLY A 17 11.82 8.04 -2.49
C GLY A 17 12.14 6.83 -1.60
N HIS A 18 11.21 6.44 -0.72
CA HIS A 18 11.33 5.22 0.06
C HIS A 18 11.34 3.97 -0.84
N VAL A 19 10.41 3.87 -1.80
CA VAL A 19 10.34 2.75 -2.75
C VAL A 19 11.66 2.61 -3.53
N ALA A 20 12.18 3.72 -4.07
CA ALA A 20 13.45 3.72 -4.81
C ALA A 20 14.63 3.29 -3.92
N SER A 21 14.68 3.77 -2.67
CA SER A 21 15.73 3.39 -1.72
C SER A 21 15.68 1.90 -1.38
N MET A 22 14.48 1.32 -1.25
CA MET A 22 14.31 -0.12 -1.03
C MET A 22 14.73 -0.94 -2.25
N LEU A 23 14.46 -0.46 -3.47
CA LEU A 23 14.92 -1.12 -4.69
C LEU A 23 16.45 -1.23 -4.71
N GLU A 24 17.15 -0.11 -4.50
CA GLU A 24 18.61 -0.08 -4.46
C GLU A 24 19.17 -0.95 -3.32
N TYR A 25 18.56 -0.85 -2.13
CA TYR A 25 18.94 -1.68 -0.99
C TYR A 25 18.88 -3.18 -1.34
N TRP A 26 17.73 -3.67 -1.83
CA TRP A 26 17.55 -5.09 -2.14
C TRP A 26 18.39 -5.54 -3.34
N ASN A 27 18.57 -4.68 -4.34
CA ASN A 27 19.45 -4.94 -5.47
C ASN A 27 20.90 -5.17 -5.02
N SER A 28 21.38 -4.39 -4.05
CA SER A 28 22.75 -4.48 -3.51
C SER A 28 23.04 -5.72 -2.65
N GLN A 29 22.02 -6.45 -2.20
CA GLN A 29 22.23 -7.62 -1.31
C GLN A 29 22.85 -8.80 -2.07
N GLU A 30 23.75 -9.56 -1.43
CA GLU A 30 24.33 -10.78 -2.00
C GLU A 30 23.50 -12.03 -1.64
N ILE A 31 22.22 -12.02 -2.02
CA ILE A 31 21.26 -13.11 -1.80
C ILE A 31 20.54 -13.47 -3.10
N ASP A 32 19.80 -14.58 -3.11
CA ASP A 32 19.06 -15.02 -4.29
C ASP A 32 17.95 -14.03 -4.71
N ALA A 33 17.63 -14.03 -6.00
CA ALA A 33 16.68 -13.08 -6.59
C ALA A 33 15.27 -13.17 -5.96
N LYS A 34 14.83 -14.36 -5.55
CA LYS A 34 13.51 -14.52 -4.94
C LYS A 34 13.47 -13.85 -3.57
N SER A 35 14.51 -14.05 -2.75
CA SER A 35 14.64 -13.39 -1.45
C SER A 35 14.69 -11.86 -1.58
N LYS A 36 15.38 -11.33 -2.61
CA LYS A 36 15.37 -9.89 -2.91
C LYS A 36 13.97 -9.36 -3.22
N LEU A 37 13.24 -10.03 -4.11
CA LEU A 37 11.88 -9.62 -4.50
C LEU A 37 10.90 -9.70 -3.31
N GLN A 38 11.02 -10.74 -2.48
CA GLN A 38 10.21 -10.89 -1.27
C GLN A 38 10.50 -9.79 -0.25
N GLY A 39 11.79 -9.49 -0.04
CA GLY A 39 12.23 -8.41 0.81
C GLY A 39 11.70 -7.06 0.33
N PHE A 40 11.86 -6.76 -0.96
CA PHE A 40 11.36 -5.53 -1.57
C PHE A 40 9.86 -5.37 -1.43
N ALA A 41 9.08 -6.41 -1.78
CA ALA A 41 7.63 -6.40 -1.61
C ALA A 41 7.24 -6.16 -0.14
N THR A 42 7.91 -6.85 0.81
CA THR A 42 7.67 -6.66 2.24
C THR A 42 7.94 -5.23 2.68
N SER A 43 9.05 -4.62 2.23
CA SER A 43 9.39 -3.23 2.55
C SER A 43 8.28 -2.25 2.13
N ILE A 44 7.69 -2.44 0.95
CA ILE A 44 6.59 -1.58 0.48
C ILE A 44 5.33 -1.77 1.34
N LEU A 45 4.98 -3.01 1.71
CA LEU A 45 3.82 -3.27 2.57
C LEU A 45 4.01 -2.69 3.99
N VAL A 46 5.21 -2.82 4.56
CA VAL A 46 5.58 -2.21 5.85
C VAL A 46 5.46 -0.68 5.78
N ALA A 47 5.84 -0.07 4.65
CA ALA A 47 5.68 1.37 4.43
C ALA A 47 4.22 1.80 4.39
N ILE A 48 3.36 1.08 3.68
CA ILE A 48 1.91 1.33 3.62
C ILE A 48 1.28 1.21 5.02
N ASP A 49 1.70 0.19 5.79
CA ASP A 49 1.19 -0.06 7.14
C ASP A 49 1.68 0.97 8.18
N GLY A 50 2.56 1.91 7.81
CA GLY A 50 3.09 2.93 8.71
C GLY A 50 4.11 2.42 9.71
N CYS A 51 4.74 1.28 9.43
CA CYS A 51 5.77 0.65 10.27
C CYS A 51 7.19 1.12 9.87
N THR A 52 7.30 2.32 9.30
CA THR A 52 8.55 2.96 8.87
C THR A 52 8.58 4.42 9.34
N ASN A 53 9.50 5.23 8.83
CA ASN A 53 9.49 6.68 9.04
C ASN A 53 8.40 7.41 8.24
N LEU A 54 7.65 6.70 7.39
CA LEU A 54 6.47 7.23 6.69
C LEU A 54 5.21 7.03 7.55
N PRO A 55 4.19 7.89 7.41
CA PRO A 55 2.92 7.67 8.06
C PRO A 55 2.25 6.39 7.54
N LYS A 56 1.29 5.86 8.30
CA LYS A 56 0.34 4.87 7.77
C LYS A 56 -0.45 5.50 6.62
N PHE A 57 -0.56 4.78 5.51
CA PHE A 57 -1.37 5.20 4.36
C PHE A 57 -2.70 4.47 4.38
N ILE A 58 -3.75 5.18 4.00
CA ILE A 58 -5.05 4.56 3.72
C ILE A 58 -4.94 3.85 2.37
N LEU A 59 -5.20 2.55 2.34
CA LEU A 59 -5.25 1.77 1.11
C LEU A 59 -6.62 1.12 1.03
N ALA A 60 -7.47 1.64 0.15
CA ALA A 60 -8.84 1.17 0.01
C ALA A 60 -9.25 1.10 -1.47
N PRO A 61 -10.19 0.22 -1.85
CA PRO A 61 -10.76 0.19 -3.19
C PRO A 61 -11.36 1.55 -3.57
N ASN A 62 -11.29 1.96 -4.84
CA ASN A 62 -11.99 3.15 -5.32
C ASN A 62 -12.77 2.81 -6.60
N PRO A 63 -13.85 2.02 -6.49
CA PRO A 63 -14.62 1.57 -7.64
C PRO A 63 -15.30 2.76 -8.35
N GLY A 64 -15.62 2.58 -9.64
CA GLY A 64 -16.42 3.54 -10.39
C GLY A 64 -17.85 3.63 -9.87
N SER A 65 -18.54 4.74 -10.15
CA SER A 65 -19.91 4.98 -9.67
C SER A 65 -20.94 3.97 -10.19
N GLU A 66 -20.64 3.29 -11.31
CA GLU A 66 -21.54 2.32 -11.95
C GLU A 66 -21.20 0.86 -11.58
N ASP A 67 -20.02 0.61 -11.01
CA ASP A 67 -19.52 -0.76 -10.76
C ASP A 67 -20.47 -1.57 -9.88
N LYS A 68 -21.05 -0.91 -8.87
CA LYS A 68 -22.00 -1.57 -7.97
C LYS A 68 -23.25 -2.02 -8.71
N ILE A 69 -23.84 -1.16 -9.54
CA ILE A 69 -25.06 -1.47 -10.29
C ILE A 69 -24.76 -2.57 -11.29
N TYR A 70 -23.67 -2.43 -12.05
CA TYR A 70 -23.22 -3.41 -13.02
C TYR A 70 -22.99 -4.79 -12.38
N ASN A 71 -22.25 -4.88 -11.28
CA ASN A 71 -21.99 -6.16 -10.61
C ASN A 71 -23.28 -6.76 -10.04
N MET A 72 -24.18 -5.94 -9.47
CA MET A 72 -25.48 -6.43 -8.99
C MET A 72 -26.36 -7.00 -10.11
N GLU A 73 -26.37 -6.39 -11.30
CA GLU A 73 -27.12 -6.88 -12.47
C GLU A 73 -26.55 -8.18 -13.04
N ASN A 74 -25.24 -8.38 -12.93
CA ASN A 74 -24.54 -9.58 -13.40
C ASN A 74 -24.44 -10.70 -12.35
N GLY A 75 -24.87 -10.44 -11.11
CA GLY A 75 -24.78 -11.41 -10.02
C GLY A 75 -23.37 -11.58 -9.44
N ASP A 76 -22.52 -10.56 -9.58
CA ASP A 76 -21.15 -10.51 -9.10
C ASP A 76 -21.01 -9.72 -7.78
N ASP A 77 -19.97 -10.03 -7.01
CA ASP A 77 -19.60 -9.25 -5.82
C ASP A 77 -19.07 -7.85 -6.22
N TYR A 78 -19.26 -6.85 -5.35
CA TYR A 78 -18.81 -5.48 -5.58
C TYR A 78 -18.02 -4.92 -4.40
N TYR A 79 -17.09 -4.01 -4.69
CA TYR A 79 -16.28 -3.34 -3.68
C TYR A 79 -17.06 -2.20 -2.98
N PRO A 80 -16.71 -1.88 -1.73
CA PRO A 80 -17.26 -0.71 -1.06
C PRO A 80 -16.88 0.59 -1.78
N GLU A 81 -17.86 1.46 -2.00
CA GLU A 81 -17.65 2.83 -2.47
C GLU A 81 -17.05 3.72 -1.36
N ASN A 82 -16.08 4.54 -1.75
CA ASN A 82 -15.38 5.49 -0.90
C ASN A 82 -15.69 6.93 -1.29
N ASN A 83 -15.65 7.85 -0.33
CA ASN A 83 -15.77 9.29 -0.56
C ASN A 83 -14.87 10.08 0.39
N GLU A 84 -14.82 11.39 0.21
CA GLU A 84 -13.93 12.29 0.98
C GLU A 84 -14.11 12.22 2.50
N THR A 85 -15.29 11.83 2.99
CA THR A 85 -15.62 11.82 4.42
C THR A 85 -15.69 10.43 5.04
N LEU A 86 -15.74 9.38 4.22
CA LEU A 86 -15.88 8.00 4.67
C LEU A 86 -15.10 7.07 3.76
N ILE A 87 -14.03 6.50 4.32
CA ILE A 87 -13.26 5.43 3.70
C ILE A 87 -13.64 4.09 4.33
N LYS A 88 -14.19 3.20 3.52
CA LYS A 88 -14.52 1.81 3.76
C LYS A 88 -13.47 0.90 3.12
N GLY A 89 -13.24 -0.25 3.75
CA GLY A 89 -12.32 -1.25 3.20
C GLY A 89 -10.87 -0.78 3.18
N ASP A 90 -10.45 0.08 4.11
CA ASP A 90 -9.03 0.32 4.35
C ASP A 90 -8.38 -0.99 4.81
N ILE A 91 -7.51 -1.54 3.96
CA ILE A 91 -6.82 -2.81 4.20
C ILE A 91 -5.42 -2.62 4.79
N SER A 92 -5.01 -1.38 5.07
CA SER A 92 -3.69 -1.09 5.65
C SER A 92 -3.64 -1.35 7.16
N GLY A 93 -2.44 -1.63 7.66
CA GLY A 93 -2.09 -1.81 9.07
C GLY A 93 -1.48 -3.17 9.40
N ASN A 94 -1.67 -4.19 8.55
CA ASN A 94 -1.12 -5.54 8.75
C ASN A 94 -0.84 -6.30 7.43
N LEU A 95 -0.72 -5.58 6.30
CA LEU A 95 -0.46 -6.18 5.00
C LEU A 95 0.86 -6.95 4.99
N HIS A 96 1.91 -6.42 5.63
CA HIS A 96 3.21 -7.09 5.71
C HIS A 96 3.15 -8.41 6.48
N GLU A 97 2.36 -8.49 7.55
CA GLU A 97 2.13 -9.72 8.32
C GLU A 97 1.35 -10.74 7.48
N CYS A 98 0.30 -10.29 6.80
CA CYS A 98 -0.51 -11.13 5.91
C CYS A 98 0.33 -11.73 4.78
N PHE A 99 1.23 -10.93 4.19
CA PHE A 99 2.16 -11.37 3.16
C PHE A 99 3.16 -12.41 3.70
N SER A 100 3.76 -12.16 4.87
CA SER A 100 4.65 -13.12 5.54
C SER A 100 3.96 -14.46 5.79
N HIS A 101 2.69 -14.45 6.24
CA HIS A 101 1.91 -15.68 6.43
C HIS A 101 1.60 -16.40 5.13
N LYS A 102 1.37 -15.68 4.02
CA LYS A 102 1.11 -16.27 2.70
C LYS A 102 2.33 -16.96 2.11
N LEU A 103 3.54 -16.45 2.36
CA LEU A 103 4.79 -17.04 1.85
C LEU A 103 5.25 -18.29 2.62
N LYS A 104 4.75 -18.51 3.84
CA LYS A 104 5.06 -19.69 4.68
C LYS A 104 4.17 -20.91 4.38
N LYS A 105 3.13 -20.74 3.56
CA LYS A 105 2.22 -21.81 3.11
C LYS A 105 2.63 -22.30 1.73
#